data_AF-A0A3B0Q497-F1
#
_entry.id   AF-A0A3B0Q497-F1
#
_cell.length_a   1.000
_cell.length_b   1.000
_cell.length_c   1.000
_cell.angle_alpha   90.00
_cell.angle_beta   90.00
_cell.angle_gamma   90.00
#
_symmetry.space_group_name_H-M   'P 1'
#
loop_
_entity.id
_entity.type
_entity.pdbx_description
1 polymer ?
#
loop_
_entity_poly.entity_id
_entity_poly.type
_entity_poly.pdbx_seq_one_letter_code
_entity_poly.pdbx_strand_id
1 'polypeptide(L)' 'MGVHSATQEFGKIFKELPRKIPQLELFFETHNTESLLNLEDIEIDELSLFTSGNSNAAGW' A
#
# COMPACT_ATOMS: atom_id res chain seq x y z
N MET A 1 -4.11 16.94 -1.52
CA MET A 1 -3.14 16.21 -2.37
C MET A 1 -3.50 14.73 -2.25
N GLY A 2 -3.80 13.99 -3.34
CA GLY A 2 -3.90 12.52 -3.25
C GLY A 2 -5.02 11.78 -3.99
N VAL A 3 -6.05 12.42 -4.55
CA VAL A 3 -7.20 11.66 -5.12
C VAL A 3 -6.99 11.18 -6.57
N HIS A 4 -5.95 11.62 -7.27
CA HIS A 4 -5.72 11.27 -8.68
C HIS A 4 -4.36 10.62 -8.99
N SER A 5 -3.45 10.48 -8.02
CA SER A 5 -2.10 9.95 -8.27
C SER A 5 -1.52 9.07 -7.17
N ALA A 6 -2.34 8.58 -6.23
CA ALA A 6 -1.86 7.73 -5.13
C ALA A 6 -1.08 6.51 -5.65
N THR A 7 -1.61 5.80 -6.63
CA THR A 7 -0.99 4.59 -7.21
C THR A 7 0.36 4.89 -7.88
N GLN A 8 0.50 6.06 -8.49
CA GLN A 8 1.72 6.46 -9.20
C GLN A 8 2.86 6.85 -8.25
N GLU A 9 2.53 7.43 -7.09
CA GLU A 9 3.48 7.81 -6.05
C GLU A 9 3.96 6.58 -5.28
N PHE A 10 3.06 5.66 -4.92
CA PHE A 10 3.42 4.41 -4.25
C PHE A 10 4.35 3.54 -5.09
N GLY A 11 4.11 3.41 -6.40
CA GLY A 11 4.99 2.65 -7.28
C GLY A 11 6.43 3.19 -7.34
N LYS A 12 6.63 4.50 -7.19
CA LYS A 12 7.98 5.08 -7.07
C LYS A 12 8.62 4.78 -5.72
N ILE A 13 7.85 4.92 -4.64
CA ILE A 13 8.31 4.64 -3.28
C ILE A 13 8.76 3.18 -3.17
N PHE A 14 7.94 2.24 -3.67
CA PHE A 14 8.22 0.81 -3.61
C PHE A 14 9.46 0.40 -4.43
N LYS A 15 9.80 1.14 -5.50
CA LYS A 15 11.05 0.91 -6.25
C LYS A 15 12.32 1.30 -5.51
N GLU A 16 12.22 2.27 -4.59
CA GLU A 16 13.35 2.69 -3.77
C GLU A 16 13.51 1.84 -2.50
N LEU A 17 12.56 0.95 -2.22
CA LEU A 17 12.65 0.05 -1.07
C LEU A 17 13.72 -1.03 -1.29
N PRO A 18 14.39 -1.47 -0.21
CA PRO A 18 15.32 -2.58 -0.30
C PRO A 18 14.57 -3.87 -0.68
N ARG A 19 15.27 -4.78 -1.37
CA ARG A 19 14.70 -6.08 -1.77
C ARG A 19 14.25 -6.97 -0.61
N LYS A 20 14.77 -6.73 0.58
CA LYS A 20 14.37 -7.43 1.80
C LYS A 20 13.99 -6.43 2.88
N ILE A 21 12.78 -6.59 3.40
CA ILE A 21 12.19 -5.74 4.44
C ILE A 21 11.74 -6.64 5.59
N PRO A 22 12.31 -6.49 6.80
CA PRO A 22 11.88 -7.31 7.94
C PRO A 22 10.45 -6.98 8.41
N GLN A 23 10.01 -5.73 8.27
CA GLN A 23 8.65 -5.32 8.61
C GLN A 23 8.19 -4.17 7.71
N LEU A 24 7.04 -4.32 7.06
CA LEU A 24 6.40 -3.29 6.26
C LEU A 24 5.01 -2.98 6.82
N GLU A 25 4.77 -1.72 7.16
CA GLU A 25 3.46 -1.23 7.60
C GLU A 25 2.92 -0.22 6.58
N LEU A 26 1.71 -0.50 6.05
CA LEU A 26 1.06 0.37 5.07
C LEU A 26 -0.29 0.84 5.59
N PHE A 27 -0.52 2.14 5.43
CA PHE A 27 -1.78 2.79 5.80
C PHE A 27 -2.48 3.31 4.54
N PHE A 28 -3.70 2.83 4.31
CA PHE A 28 -4.55 3.24 3.20
C PHE A 28 -5.74 4.06 3.71
N GLU A 29 -5.93 5.27 3.17
CA GLU A 29 -7.12 6.06 3.48
C GLU A 29 -8.38 5.54 2.75
N THR A 30 -8.21 4.75 1.68
CA THR A 30 -9.29 4.24 0.82
C THR A 30 -9.10 2.75 0.54
N HIS A 31 -10.13 2.08 0.00
CA HIS A 31 -10.03 0.66 -0.38
C HIS A 31 -9.18 0.38 -1.63
N ASN A 32 -8.57 1.39 -2.27
CA ASN A 32 -7.70 1.16 -3.41
C ASN A 32 -6.32 0.64 -2.94
N THR A 33 -6.12 -0.67 -3.10
CA THR A 33 -4.90 -1.41 -2.76
C THR A 33 -4.09 -1.84 -3.99
N GLU A 34 -4.40 -1.32 -5.19
CA GLU A 34 -3.70 -1.67 -6.45
C GLU A 34 -2.19 -1.42 -6.36
N SER A 35 -1.78 -0.46 -5.53
CA SER A 35 -0.38 -0.16 -5.24
C SER A 35 0.41 -1.36 -4.72
N LEU A 36 -0.23 -2.32 -4.04
CA LEU A 36 0.40 -3.53 -3.49
C LEU A 36 1.00 -4.44 -4.56
N LEU A 37 0.53 -4.35 -5.82
CA LEU A 37 1.11 -5.11 -6.94
C LEU A 37 2.62 -4.81 -7.13
N ASN A 38 3.07 -3.62 -6.74
CA ASN A 38 4.48 -3.24 -6.86
C ASN A 38 5.38 -3.84 -5.75
N LEU A 39 4.82 -4.57 -4.80
CA LEU A 39 5.57 -5.27 -3.74
C LEU A 39 5.92 -6.71 -4.12
N GLU A 40 5.51 -7.20 -5.29
CA GLU A 40 5.66 -8.60 -5.71
C GLU A 40 7.12 -9.10 -5.66
N ASP A 41 8.08 -8.25 -6.02
CA ASP A 41 9.51 -8.58 -6.04
C ASP A 41 10.24 -8.32 -4.71
N ILE A 42 9.53 -7.92 -3.65
CA ILE A 42 10.11 -7.56 -2.35
C ILE A 42 9.88 -8.69 -1.33
N GLU A 43 10.95 -9.18 -0.71
CA GLU A 43 10.86 -10.14 0.39
C GLU A 43 10.47 -9.41 1.67
N ILE A 44 9.28 -9.72 2.21
CA ILE A 44 8.73 -9.09 3.41
C ILE A 44 8.53 -10.16 4.50
N ASP A 45 9.24 -10.04 5.62
CA ASP A 45 9.12 -11.01 6.73
C ASP A 45 7.81 -10.78 7.54
N GLU A 46 7.37 -9.53 7.68
CA GLU A 46 6.10 -9.15 8.35
C GLU A 46 5.38 -8.00 7.62
N LEU A 47 4.08 -8.16 7.32
CA LEU A 47 3.26 -7.16 6.64
C LEU A 47 2.04 -6.76 7.48
N SER A 48 1.93 -5.47 7.77
CA SER A 48 0.79 -4.87 8.47
C SER A 48 0.03 -3.91 7.55
N LEU A 49 -1.27 -4.14 7.39
CA LEU A 49 -2.15 -3.32 6.54
C LEU A 49 -3.24 -2.66 7.39
N PHE A 50 -3.24 -1.34 7.42
CA PHE A 50 -4.25 -0.53 8.08
C PHE A 50 -5.04 0.26 7.05
N THR A 51 -6.35 0.29 7.21
CA THR A 51 -7.23 1.09 6.36
C THR A 51 -8.11 1.98 7.23
N SER A 52 -8.20 3.26 6.87
CA SER A 52 -9.15 4.19 7.49
C SER A 52 -10.57 4.06 6.92
N GLY A 53 -10.76 3.22 5.90
CA GLY A 53 -12.06 2.92 5.31
C GLY A 53 -12.93 2.21 6.32
N ASN A 54 -14.00 2.87 6.75
CA ASN A 54 -15.00 2.26 7.61
C ASN A 54 -15.61 1.06 6.85
N SER A 55 -15.47 -0.15 7.38
CA SER A 55 -16.10 -1.37 6.84
C SER A 55 -17.63 -1.32 6.81
N ASN A 56 -18.25 -0.28 7.39
CA ASN A 56 -19.67 0.03 7.35
C ASN A 56 -20.06 1.19 6.40
N ALA A 57 -19.12 1.76 5.64
CA ALA A 57 -19.44 2.69 4.57
C ALA A 57 -19.84 1.90 3.32
N ALA A 58 -21.14 1.75 3.10
CA ALA A 58 -21.72 1.05 1.97
C ALA A 58 -21.13 1.51 0.63
N GLY A 59 -20.41 0.62 -0.03
CA GLY A 59 -19.78 0.86 -1.34
C GLY A 59 -18.60 -0.07 -1.54
N TRP A 60 -18.91 -1.35 -1.80
CA TRP A 60 -17.99 -2.27 -2.46
C TRP A 60 -17.76 -1.79 -3.89
#